data_AF-A0A813J0N2-F1
#
_entry.id   AF-A0A813J0N2-F1
#
_cell.length_a   1.000
_cell.length_b   1.000
_cell.length_c   1.000
_cell.angle_alpha   90.00
_cell.angle_beta   90.00
_cell.angle_gamma   90.00
#
_symmetry.space_group_name_H-M   'P 1'
#
loop_
_entity.id
_entity.type
_entity.pdbx_description
1 polymer ?
#
loop_
_entity_poly.entity_id
_entity_poly.type
_entity_poly.pdbx_seq_one_letter_code
_entity_poly.pdbx_strand_id
1 'polypeptide(L)'
;MRGPGAEGLPWDCKIYVYKNDTELPLNASGFAPCEIVRHQGAWMDHWRVFAPSDKPYVMSWQDSMQMDPNVSIKRMIATMAKNSLQLITPALNSSFWKFMHQAALPRKENGIGRVTDFAEFQLSIFTRDSFRCLQSIIEETPTIHLGWGVDEIYPKLCGARVGIVDVMTQSKWRQESLYDIKAAQRERVETLRKFPLEGPLETLMVERLVETLRKFPSFTMTTTTNTTTAAQECVDGASSDVSSGGSMLKCSQVKAYCSHATHGSLIVSNCPVTCHKAKAGCLLPAATCEDGSTSGVSSGGRALTCSQVRPYCNHATSGSLIRGSCPKTCGACS
;
A
#
# COMPACT_ATOMS: atom_id res chain seq x y z
N MET A 1 12.44 30.56 7.17
CA MET A 1 12.50 29.35 8.03
C MET A 1 13.86 29.30 8.71
N ARG A 2 13.93 28.85 9.96
CA ARG A 2 15.22 28.63 10.64
C ARG A 2 15.76 27.27 10.21
N GLY A 3 16.68 27.26 9.23
CA GLY A 3 17.38 26.03 8.86
C GLY A 3 18.37 25.59 9.96
N PRO A 4 19.05 24.44 9.80
CA PRO A 4 20.04 23.93 10.77
C PRO A 4 21.09 24.96 11.19
N GLY A 5 21.54 25.80 10.26
CA GLY A 5 22.48 26.88 10.53
C GLY A 5 21.97 27.92 11.54
N ALA A 6 20.67 28.17 11.60
CA ALA A 6 20.08 29.08 12.59
C ALA A 6 20.08 28.50 14.02
N GLU A 7 20.24 27.19 14.17
CA GLU A 7 20.41 26.50 15.46
C GLU A 7 21.89 26.27 15.81
N GLY A 8 22.83 26.79 15.00
CA GLY A 8 24.27 26.64 15.20
C GLY A 8 24.79 25.21 15.01
N LEU A 9 24.06 24.37 14.28
CA LEU A 9 24.49 23.01 13.95
C LEU A 9 25.42 23.05 12.73
N PRO A 10 26.59 22.37 12.74
CA PRO A 10 27.41 22.22 11.56
C PRO A 10 26.67 21.33 10.55
N TRP A 11 26.63 21.74 9.28
CA TRP A 11 25.83 21.11 8.26
C TRP A 11 26.48 21.27 6.88
N ASP A 12 26.33 20.23 6.05
CA ASP A 12 26.59 20.29 4.62
C ASP A 12 25.23 20.32 3.91
N CYS A 13 25.13 21.04 2.80
CA CYS A 13 23.85 21.26 2.15
C CYS A 13 23.90 21.00 0.65
N LYS A 14 22.95 20.21 0.19
CA LYS A 14 22.66 20.00 -1.23
C LYS A 14 21.20 20.29 -1.49
N ILE A 15 20.93 21.09 -2.51
CA ILE A 15 19.59 21.38 -3.00
C ILE A 15 19.47 20.70 -4.35
N TYR A 16 18.61 19.68 -4.42
CA TYR A 16 18.38 18.98 -5.66
C TYR A 16 17.27 19.64 -6.48
N VAL A 17 17.52 19.79 -7.77
CA VAL A 17 16.61 20.46 -8.70
C VAL A 17 16.35 19.55 -9.90
N TYR A 18 15.07 19.18 -10.11
CA TYR A 18 14.63 18.28 -11.19
C TYR A 18 14.68 18.94 -12.57
N LYS A 19 14.52 20.26 -12.59
CA LYS A 19 14.49 21.07 -13.81
C LYS A 19 15.91 21.42 -14.24
N ASN A 20 16.13 21.52 -15.55
CA ASN A 20 17.40 22.02 -16.07
C ASN A 20 17.53 23.56 -15.88
N ASP A 21 18.70 24.12 -16.19
CA ASP A 21 18.96 25.57 -16.04
C ASP A 21 18.03 26.45 -16.87
N THR A 22 17.59 25.96 -18.04
CA THR A 22 16.67 26.70 -18.92
C THR A 22 15.25 26.71 -18.37
N GLU A 23 14.79 25.59 -17.81
CA GLU A 23 13.44 25.44 -17.24
C GLU A 23 13.28 26.11 -15.87
N LEU A 24 14.36 26.18 -15.09
CA LEU A 24 14.39 26.85 -13.79
C LEU A 24 15.78 27.46 -13.56
N PRO A 25 16.01 28.68 -14.07
CA PRO A 25 17.26 29.40 -13.82
C PRO A 25 17.34 29.79 -12.34
N LEU A 26 18.40 29.37 -11.68
CA LEU A 26 18.65 29.66 -10.26
C LEU A 26 19.95 30.42 -10.12
N ASN A 27 19.94 31.45 -9.26
CA ASN A 27 21.17 32.13 -8.86
C ASN A 27 21.80 31.39 -7.68
N ALA A 28 22.85 30.60 -7.94
CA ALA A 28 23.53 29.77 -6.93
C ALA A 28 24.00 30.57 -5.69
N SER A 29 24.39 31.84 -5.86
CA SER A 29 24.82 32.68 -4.73
C SER A 29 23.72 32.94 -3.70
N GLY A 30 22.45 32.91 -4.11
CA GLY A 30 21.30 33.06 -3.23
C GLY A 30 21.05 31.84 -2.34
N PHE A 31 21.70 30.71 -2.62
CA PHE A 31 21.54 29.47 -1.87
C PHE A 31 22.76 29.11 -1.03
N ALA A 32 23.83 29.92 -1.04
CA ALA A 32 25.01 29.67 -0.23
C ALA A 32 24.64 29.50 1.27
N PRO A 33 25.20 28.51 2.00
CA PRO A 33 26.31 27.64 1.59
C PRO A 33 25.90 26.34 0.87
N CYS A 34 24.66 26.22 0.40
CA CYS A 34 24.18 25.02 -0.29
C CYS A 34 24.73 24.87 -1.72
N GLU A 35 25.11 23.65 -2.05
CA GLU A 35 25.41 23.21 -3.42
C GLU A 35 24.09 22.92 -4.16
N ILE A 36 23.88 23.53 -5.33
CA ILE A 36 22.76 23.17 -6.21
C ILE A 36 23.18 21.97 -7.06
N VAL A 37 22.45 20.87 -6.97
CA VAL A 37 22.68 19.66 -7.75
C VAL A 37 21.49 19.44 -8.68
N ARG A 38 21.73 19.51 -10.00
CA ARG A 38 20.68 19.23 -10.98
C ARG A 38 20.66 17.75 -11.30
N HIS A 39 19.51 17.12 -11.11
CA HIS A 39 19.32 15.70 -11.36
C HIS A 39 17.88 15.46 -11.81
N GLN A 40 17.71 15.03 -13.06
CA GLN A 40 16.40 14.67 -13.60
C GLN A 40 15.87 13.38 -12.96
N GLY A 41 14.55 13.24 -12.93
CA GLY A 41 13.87 12.10 -12.32
C GLY A 41 12.79 12.53 -11.34
N ALA A 42 12.44 11.64 -10.42
CA ALA A 42 11.56 11.94 -9.30
C ALA A 42 12.34 11.98 -7.98
N TRP A 43 11.65 12.30 -6.90
CA TRP A 43 12.29 12.71 -5.65
C TRP A 43 13.14 11.64 -4.98
N MET A 44 12.82 10.36 -5.17
CA MET A 44 13.67 9.27 -4.65
C MET A 44 14.97 9.09 -5.42
N ASP A 45 15.03 9.51 -6.69
CA ASP A 45 16.25 9.40 -7.48
C ASP A 45 17.38 10.25 -6.89
N HIS A 46 17.03 11.36 -6.25
CA HIS A 46 17.99 12.24 -5.56
C HIS A 46 18.68 11.55 -4.39
N TRP A 47 17.99 10.62 -3.73
CA TRP A 47 18.57 9.87 -2.64
C TRP A 47 19.57 8.82 -3.14
N ARG A 48 19.44 8.32 -4.37
CA ARG A 48 20.43 7.41 -4.99
C ARG A 48 21.76 8.11 -5.22
N VAL A 49 21.72 9.35 -5.71
CA VAL A 49 22.91 10.11 -6.07
C VAL A 49 23.49 10.92 -4.92
N PHE A 50 22.77 11.04 -3.80
CA PHE A 50 23.26 11.73 -2.62
C PHE A 50 24.34 10.90 -1.90
N ALA A 51 25.59 11.34 -2.01
CA ALA A 51 26.65 10.83 -1.16
C ALA A 51 26.61 11.53 0.22
N PRO A 52 26.24 10.85 1.32
CA PRO A 52 26.27 11.45 2.64
C PRO A 52 27.71 11.79 3.05
N SER A 53 27.89 12.92 3.71
CA SER A 53 29.19 13.36 4.25
C SER A 53 29.57 12.58 5.52
N ASP A 54 30.62 13.05 6.20
CA ASP A 54 31.08 12.47 7.46
C ASP A 54 30.14 12.74 8.65
N LYS A 55 29.10 13.55 8.47
CA LYS A 55 28.14 13.90 9.52
C LYS A 55 27.35 12.67 10.01
N PRO A 56 27.00 12.61 11.30
CA PRO A 56 26.29 11.46 11.87
C PRO A 56 24.82 11.38 11.46
N TYR A 57 24.24 12.47 10.96
CA TYR A 57 22.84 12.56 10.57
C TYR A 57 22.68 13.08 9.15
N VAL A 58 21.68 12.56 8.45
CA VAL A 58 21.23 13.03 7.14
C VAL A 58 19.83 13.58 7.31
N MET A 59 19.59 14.82 6.87
CA MET A 59 18.26 15.41 6.87
C MET A 59 17.75 15.47 5.42
N SER A 60 16.59 14.86 5.17
CA SER A 60 15.83 15.06 3.93
C SER A 60 14.69 16.03 4.20
N TRP A 61 14.51 16.99 3.30
CA TRP A 61 13.45 17.99 3.38
C TRP A 61 12.88 18.26 1.99
N GLN A 62 11.60 17.91 1.79
CA GLN A 62 10.87 18.24 0.56
C GLN A 62 10.48 19.73 0.53
N ASP A 63 10.61 20.36 -0.63
CA ASP A 63 10.30 21.78 -0.89
C ASP A 63 8.84 22.17 -0.58
N SER A 64 7.92 21.22 -0.71
CA SER A 64 6.50 21.39 -0.39
C SER A 64 6.18 21.39 1.11
N MET A 65 7.18 21.27 1.99
CA MET A 65 6.98 21.19 3.44
C MET A 65 7.17 22.53 4.12
N GLN A 66 6.19 22.90 4.94
CA GLN A 66 6.24 24.03 5.84
C GLN A 66 6.39 23.53 7.27
N MET A 67 7.47 23.96 7.93
CA MET A 67 7.71 23.66 9.35
C MET A 67 6.95 24.65 10.23
N ASP A 68 6.31 24.15 11.28
CA ASP A 68 5.82 24.99 12.37
C ASP A 68 7.02 25.66 13.08
N PRO A 69 6.89 26.92 13.55
CA PRO A 69 7.93 27.57 14.35
C PRO A 69 8.46 26.77 15.55
N ASN A 70 7.70 25.79 16.06
CA ASN A 70 8.10 24.94 17.17
C ASN A 70 9.01 23.76 16.80
N VAL A 71 9.25 23.49 15.50
CA VAL A 71 10.19 22.47 15.04
C VAL A 71 11.62 22.90 15.41
N SER A 72 12.33 22.04 16.13
CA SER A 72 13.76 22.24 16.43
C SER A 72 14.57 21.00 16.03
N ILE A 73 15.46 21.20 15.07
CA ILE A 73 16.34 20.15 14.54
C ILE A 73 17.27 19.63 15.63
N LYS A 74 17.81 20.53 16.46
CA LYS A 74 18.67 20.16 17.61
C LYS A 74 17.92 19.27 18.59
N ARG A 75 16.66 19.60 18.92
CA ARG A 75 15.85 18.79 19.83
C ARG A 75 15.45 17.45 19.20
N MET A 76 15.20 17.40 17.90
CA MET A 76 14.97 16.14 17.18
C MET A 76 16.20 15.22 17.25
N ILE A 77 17.40 15.74 16.95
CA ILE A 77 18.66 14.98 17.05
C ILE A 77 18.90 14.49 18.49
N ALA A 78 18.72 15.35 19.49
CA ALA A 78 18.85 14.95 20.89
C ALA A 78 17.84 13.85 21.27
N THR A 79 16.62 13.91 20.73
CA THR A 79 15.59 12.88 20.92
C THR A 79 15.97 11.57 20.25
N MET A 80 16.54 11.61 19.04
CA MET A 80 17.07 10.42 18.37
C MET A 80 18.14 9.73 19.19
N ALA A 81 19.15 10.49 19.63
CA ALA A 81 20.27 9.95 20.40
C ALA A 81 19.78 9.32 21.72
N LYS A 82 18.91 10.03 22.46
CA LYS A 82 18.37 9.56 23.74
C LYS A 82 17.52 8.29 23.64
N ASN A 83 16.82 8.09 22.52
CA ASN A 83 15.89 6.98 22.34
C ASN A 83 16.41 5.92 21.34
N SER A 84 17.66 6.06 20.90
CA SER A 84 18.29 5.19 19.90
C SER A 84 17.43 5.03 18.63
N LEU A 85 16.92 6.15 18.10
CA LEU A 85 16.12 6.17 16.89
C LEU A 85 17.01 6.27 15.65
N GLN A 86 16.66 5.53 14.62
CA GLN A 86 17.32 5.58 13.32
C GLN A 86 16.68 6.60 12.37
N LEU A 87 15.40 6.90 12.58
CA LEU A 87 14.63 7.92 11.86
C LEU A 87 13.79 8.73 12.84
N ILE A 88 13.72 10.04 12.64
CA ILE A 88 12.75 10.90 13.33
C ILE A 88 12.11 11.92 12.38
N THR A 89 10.85 12.25 12.62
CA THR A 89 10.10 13.26 11.86
C THR A 89 9.13 14.02 12.77
N PRO A 90 8.79 15.30 12.50
CA PRO A 90 7.68 15.96 13.17
C PRO A 90 6.33 15.39 12.71
N ALA A 91 5.29 15.52 13.55
CA ALA A 91 3.95 15.10 13.17
C ALA A 91 3.35 16.00 12.07
N LEU A 92 2.41 15.48 11.30
CA LEU A 92 1.66 16.29 10.33
C LEU A 92 0.46 16.96 11.01
N ASN A 93 0.40 18.30 10.92
CA ASN A 93 -0.68 19.12 11.48
C ASN A 93 -1.98 18.99 10.66
N SER A 94 -1.85 18.83 9.35
CA SER A 94 -2.97 18.55 8.47
C SER A 94 -2.45 17.77 7.27
N SER A 95 -2.95 16.55 7.09
CA SER A 95 -2.78 15.86 5.82
C SER A 95 -4.06 16.03 5.02
N PHE A 96 -3.93 16.58 3.80
CA PHE A 96 -4.96 16.39 2.76
C PHE A 96 -5.20 14.89 2.49
N TRP A 97 -4.20 14.08 2.81
CA TRP A 97 -4.17 12.64 2.66
C TRP A 97 -4.59 11.99 3.97
N LYS A 98 -5.89 11.70 4.11
CA LYS A 98 -6.45 11.01 5.31
C LYS A 98 -5.76 9.68 5.65
N PHE A 99 -4.98 9.14 4.72
CA PHE A 99 -4.27 7.88 4.83
C PHE A 99 -2.86 8.01 5.42
N MET A 100 -2.34 9.23 5.64
CA MET A 100 -1.02 9.36 6.27
C MET A 100 -1.10 9.01 7.76
N HIS A 101 -0.28 8.05 8.19
CA HIS A 101 -0.21 7.62 9.59
C HIS A 101 0.58 8.58 10.51
N GLN A 102 1.03 9.73 9.99
CA GLN A 102 1.81 10.74 10.71
C GLN A 102 0.99 11.85 11.36
N ALA A 103 -0.34 11.81 11.32
CA ALA A 103 -1.18 12.81 11.97
C ALA A 103 -0.79 12.97 13.45
N ALA A 104 -0.78 14.21 13.94
CA ALA A 104 -0.60 14.47 15.37
C ALA A 104 -1.66 13.72 16.16
N LEU A 105 -1.23 12.87 17.10
CA LEU A 105 -2.14 12.13 17.97
C LEU A 105 -2.40 12.89 19.27
N PRO A 106 -3.54 12.65 19.94
CA PRO A 106 -3.76 13.15 21.29
C PRO A 106 -2.59 12.78 22.19
N ARG A 107 -2.02 13.81 22.82
CA ARG A 107 -0.82 13.66 23.66
C ARG A 107 -1.15 12.77 24.86
N LYS A 108 -0.24 11.84 25.17
CA LYS A 108 -0.12 11.36 26.57
C LYS A 108 0.39 12.55 27.39
N GLU A 109 -0.08 12.68 28.63
CA GLU A 109 0.11 13.86 29.49
C GLU A 109 1.57 14.33 29.62
N ASN A 110 2.55 13.45 29.38
CA ASN A 110 4.00 13.76 29.38
C ASN A 110 4.77 13.29 28.11
N GLY A 111 4.06 12.85 27.07
CA GLY A 111 4.68 12.35 25.84
C GLY A 111 5.05 13.49 24.89
N ILE A 112 6.31 13.53 24.43
CA ILE A 112 6.73 14.46 23.36
C ILE A 112 6.55 13.88 21.95
N GLY A 113 6.21 12.59 21.85
CA GLY A 113 6.13 11.85 20.59
C GLY A 113 5.86 10.36 20.79
N ARG A 114 6.02 9.59 19.71
CA ARG A 114 5.80 8.14 19.66
C ARG A 114 6.85 7.40 18.85
N VAL A 115 7.04 6.12 19.15
CA VAL A 115 7.72 5.17 18.26
C VAL A 115 6.65 4.53 17.37
N THR A 116 7.00 4.33 16.10
CA THR A 116 6.10 3.81 15.05
C THR A 116 6.89 2.85 14.15
N ASP A 117 6.18 2.07 13.35
CA ASP A 117 6.74 1.20 12.31
C ASP A 117 6.63 1.84 10.90
N PHE A 118 6.19 3.10 10.83
CA PHE A 118 5.98 3.83 9.60
C PHE A 118 6.20 5.34 9.79
N ALA A 119 6.89 5.97 8.85
CA ALA A 119 6.93 7.41 8.68
C ALA A 119 7.20 7.78 7.22
N GLU A 120 6.34 8.61 6.64
CA GLU A 120 6.63 9.28 5.37
C GLU A 120 7.86 10.18 5.44
N PHE A 121 8.58 10.24 4.33
CA PHE A 121 9.85 10.93 4.21
C PHE A 121 9.73 12.37 3.72
N GLN A 122 8.92 13.18 4.41
CA GLN A 122 8.68 14.58 4.04
C GLN A 122 9.76 15.53 4.57
N LEU A 123 9.82 15.67 5.89
CA LEU A 123 10.97 16.17 6.64
C LEU A 123 11.41 15.05 7.58
N SER A 124 12.58 14.49 7.35
CA SER A 124 13.06 13.33 8.11
C SER A 124 14.54 13.48 8.40
N ILE A 125 14.93 13.15 9.63
CA ILE A 125 16.32 13.04 10.02
C ILE A 125 16.62 11.56 10.23
N PHE A 126 17.66 11.09 9.55
CA PHE A 126 18.15 9.72 9.59
C PHE A 126 19.50 9.72 10.29
N THR A 127 19.82 8.63 10.99
CA THR A 127 21.24 8.32 11.24
C THR A 127 21.92 8.01 9.91
N ARG A 128 23.21 8.32 9.76
CA ARG A 128 23.95 8.08 8.52
C ARG A 128 23.85 6.64 8.04
N ASP A 129 24.03 5.67 8.94
CA ASP A 129 24.02 4.26 8.58
C ASP A 129 22.63 3.79 8.16
N SER A 130 21.58 4.28 8.82
CA SER A 130 20.21 3.98 8.41
C SER A 130 19.83 4.62 7.08
N PHE A 131 20.35 5.83 6.79
CA PHE A 131 20.19 6.43 5.47
C PHE A 131 20.88 5.61 4.38
N ARG A 132 22.07 5.05 4.64
CA ARG A 132 22.75 4.16 3.69
C ARG A 132 21.93 2.89 3.41
N CYS A 133 21.34 2.29 4.43
CA CYS A 133 20.44 1.15 4.24
C CYS A 133 19.23 1.53 3.37
N LEU A 134 18.64 2.70 3.60
CA LEU A 134 17.57 3.23 2.75
C LEU A 134 18.04 3.40 1.30
N GLN A 135 19.26 3.89 1.06
CA GLN A 135 19.82 3.96 -0.29
C GLN A 135 19.92 2.59 -0.96
N SER A 136 20.35 1.55 -0.24
CA SER A 136 20.40 0.19 -0.77
C SER A 136 19.03 -0.35 -1.19
N ILE A 137 17.97 -0.07 -0.41
CA ILE A 137 16.59 -0.43 -0.81
C ILE A 137 16.22 0.22 -2.15
N ILE A 138 16.60 1.48 -2.32
CA ILE A 138 16.26 2.29 -3.49
C ILE A 138 17.07 1.87 -4.72
N GLU A 139 18.34 1.54 -4.55
CA GLU A 139 19.21 1.00 -5.59
C GLU A 139 18.73 -0.36 -6.09
N GLU A 140 18.26 -1.20 -5.17
CA GLU A 140 17.64 -2.47 -5.54
C GLU A 140 16.31 -2.28 -6.25
N THR A 141 15.66 -1.12 -6.13
CA THR A 141 14.36 -0.85 -6.75
C THR A 141 14.43 0.26 -7.79
N PRO A 142 15.12 0.02 -8.92
CA PRO A 142 15.38 1.07 -9.89
C PRO A 142 14.11 1.69 -10.46
N THR A 143 12.98 0.96 -10.45
CA THR A 143 11.66 1.40 -10.92
C THR A 143 10.83 2.15 -9.88
N ILE A 144 11.28 2.26 -8.63
CA ILE A 144 10.59 3.04 -7.60
C ILE A 144 11.20 4.44 -7.55
N HIS A 145 10.50 5.39 -8.15
CA HIS A 145 10.94 6.78 -8.24
C HIS A 145 10.08 7.71 -7.36
N LEU A 146 8.84 7.30 -7.08
CA LEU A 146 7.86 8.04 -6.31
C LEU A 146 7.87 7.66 -4.82
N GLY A 147 8.60 6.61 -4.46
CA GLY A 147 8.94 6.27 -3.06
C GLY A 147 7.84 5.62 -2.24
N TRP A 148 6.67 5.38 -2.82
CA TRP A 148 5.58 4.72 -2.10
C TRP A 148 5.91 3.27 -1.76
N GLY A 149 5.63 2.89 -0.51
CA GLY A 149 5.92 1.57 0.03
C GLY A 149 7.34 1.43 0.55
N VAL A 150 8.27 2.31 0.15
CA VAL A 150 9.64 2.31 0.70
C VAL A 150 9.62 2.66 2.19
N ASP A 151 8.78 3.63 2.57
CA ASP A 151 8.48 4.03 3.94
C ASP A 151 7.84 2.91 4.79
N GLU A 152 7.16 1.95 4.17
CA GLU A 152 6.58 0.78 4.85
C GLU A 152 7.59 -0.36 5.05
N ILE A 153 8.47 -0.59 4.09
CA ILE A 153 9.46 -1.68 4.17
C ILE A 153 10.73 -1.25 4.92
N TYR A 154 11.10 0.03 4.85
CA TYR A 154 12.35 0.56 5.41
C TYR A 154 12.55 0.20 6.89
N PRO A 155 11.56 0.40 7.80
CA PRO A 155 11.77 0.10 9.21
C PRO A 155 12.06 -1.37 9.47
N LYS A 156 11.49 -2.26 8.66
CA LYS A 156 11.66 -3.71 8.78
C LYS A 156 12.98 -4.16 8.17
N LEU A 157 13.27 -3.75 6.93
CA LEU A 157 14.48 -4.16 6.22
C LEU A 157 15.75 -3.59 6.88
N CYS A 158 15.70 -2.36 7.39
CA CYS A 158 16.84 -1.71 8.02
C CYS A 158 16.90 -1.90 9.54
N GLY A 159 15.95 -2.63 10.14
CA GLY A 159 15.80 -2.69 11.61
C GLY A 159 15.69 -1.31 12.25
N ALA A 160 15.14 -0.33 11.52
CA ALA A 160 15.15 1.06 11.90
C ALA A 160 14.02 1.37 12.88
N ARG A 161 14.39 1.91 14.04
CA ARG A 161 13.46 2.41 15.05
C ARG A 161 13.03 3.82 14.68
N VAL A 162 11.75 3.98 14.34
CA VAL A 162 11.21 5.23 13.80
C VAL A 162 10.47 6.00 14.89
N GLY A 163 10.77 7.30 15.01
CA GLY A 163 10.08 8.22 15.93
C GLY A 163 9.30 9.33 15.22
N ILE A 164 8.16 9.70 15.78
CA ILE A 164 7.40 10.90 15.43
C ILE A 164 7.40 11.83 16.65
N VAL A 165 7.78 13.09 16.47
CA VAL A 165 7.76 14.11 17.55
C VAL A 165 6.44 14.87 17.50
N ASP A 166 5.43 14.40 18.21
CA ASP A 166 4.07 14.95 18.20
C ASP A 166 3.96 16.40 18.70
N VAL A 167 4.92 16.87 19.50
CA VAL A 167 4.96 18.28 19.95
C VAL A 167 5.55 19.24 18.92
N MET A 168 6.05 18.72 17.80
CA MET A 168 6.54 19.48 16.67
C MET A 168 5.66 19.14 15.48
N THR A 169 5.26 20.14 14.70
CA THR A 169 4.42 19.86 13.54
C THR A 169 4.97 20.43 12.25
N GLN A 170 4.56 19.79 11.16
CA GLN A 170 4.81 20.25 9.81
C GLN A 170 3.50 20.15 9.03
N SER A 171 3.41 20.92 7.95
CA SER A 171 2.30 20.85 7.01
C SER A 171 2.86 20.74 5.60
N LYS A 172 2.14 20.01 4.75
CA LYS A 172 2.42 19.96 3.33
C LYS A 172 1.61 21.04 2.65
N TRP A 173 2.27 21.98 1.98
CA TRP A 173 1.57 22.99 1.20
C TRP A 173 0.78 22.29 0.08
N ARG A 174 -0.45 22.74 -0.15
CA ARG A 174 -1.36 22.11 -1.12
C ARG A 174 -0.77 22.22 -2.53
N GLN A 175 -0.21 21.13 -3.04
CA GLN A 175 0.07 21.00 -4.47
C GLN A 175 -1.17 20.37 -5.11
N GLU A 176 -1.94 21.19 -5.83
CA GLU A 176 -3.01 20.68 -6.66
C GLU A 176 -2.40 19.96 -7.89
N SER A 177 -2.69 18.66 -7.99
CA SER A 177 -2.78 17.86 -9.23
C SER A 177 -1.53 17.28 -9.93
N LEU A 178 -0.28 17.61 -9.59
CA LEU A 178 0.87 17.08 -10.37
C LEU A 178 1.42 15.73 -9.92
N TYR A 179 1.07 15.24 -8.73
CA TYR A 179 1.54 13.94 -8.26
C TYR A 179 0.71 12.80 -8.84
N ASP A 180 1.32 11.91 -9.63
CA ASP A 180 0.64 10.72 -10.16
C ASP A 180 0.48 9.65 -9.07
N ILE A 181 -0.61 9.80 -8.29
CA ILE A 181 -1.00 8.85 -7.24
C ILE A 181 -1.15 7.43 -7.79
N LYS A 182 -1.63 7.27 -9.03
CA LYS A 182 -1.84 5.95 -9.62
C LYS A 182 -0.50 5.27 -9.93
N ALA A 183 0.47 6.03 -10.45
CA ALA A 183 1.83 5.54 -10.62
C ALA A 183 2.47 5.18 -9.27
N ALA A 184 2.34 6.05 -8.28
CA ALA A 184 2.89 5.80 -6.94
C ALA A 184 2.27 4.54 -6.30
N GLN A 185 0.97 4.32 -6.48
CA GLN A 185 0.30 3.11 -5.99
C GLN A 185 0.75 1.85 -6.73
N ARG A 186 1.04 1.93 -8.04
CA ARG A 186 1.64 0.80 -8.78
C ARG A 186 3.04 0.48 -8.28
N GLU A 187 3.86 1.52 -8.05
CA GLU A 187 5.19 1.35 -7.46
C GLU A 187 5.08 0.69 -6.08
N ARG A 188 4.18 1.15 -5.21
CA ARG A 188 3.91 0.53 -3.90
C ARG A 188 3.67 -0.97 -3.97
N VAL A 189 2.81 -1.42 -4.89
CA VAL A 189 2.52 -2.85 -5.08
C VAL A 189 3.80 -3.60 -5.44
N GLU A 190 4.58 -3.05 -6.37
CA GLU A 190 5.83 -3.66 -6.81
C GLU A 190 6.88 -3.71 -5.70
N THR A 191 6.98 -2.66 -4.88
CA THR A 191 7.82 -2.60 -3.67
C THR A 191 7.50 -3.75 -2.73
N LEU A 192 6.24 -3.91 -2.37
CA LEU A 192 5.78 -4.92 -1.41
C LEU A 192 5.89 -6.34 -2.00
N ARG A 193 5.74 -6.50 -3.32
CA ARG A 193 5.95 -7.77 -4.01
C ARG A 193 7.42 -8.19 -3.99
N LYS A 194 8.34 -7.23 -4.15
CA LYS A 194 9.78 -7.48 -4.14
C LYS A 194 10.32 -7.77 -2.74
N PHE A 195 9.79 -7.07 -1.74
CA PHE A 195 10.19 -7.21 -0.35
C PHE A 195 9.01 -7.72 0.50
N PRO A 196 8.67 -9.02 0.37
CA PRO A 196 7.59 -9.60 1.15
C PRO A 196 7.89 -9.43 2.64
N LEU A 197 6.93 -8.84 3.36
CA LEU A 197 7.04 -8.62 4.79
C LEU A 197 6.50 -9.86 5.49
N GLU A 198 7.38 -10.75 5.97
CA GLU A 198 6.96 -11.96 6.66
C GLU A 198 6.05 -11.63 7.87
N GLY A 199 4.81 -12.13 7.85
CA GLY A 199 3.85 -12.04 8.96
C GLY A 199 2.39 -11.78 8.54
N PRO A 200 1.43 -11.90 9.48
CA PRO A 200 -0.01 -11.77 9.20
C PRO A 200 -0.46 -10.38 8.68
N LEU A 201 0.44 -9.39 8.68
CA LEU A 201 0.22 -8.08 8.06
C LEU A 201 0.20 -8.15 6.51
N GLU A 202 0.89 -9.14 5.93
CA GLU A 202 1.03 -9.29 4.47
C GLU A 202 -0.32 -9.51 3.80
N THR A 203 -1.15 -10.40 4.35
CA THR A 203 -2.50 -10.68 3.87
C THR A 203 -3.38 -9.43 3.94
N LEU A 204 -3.35 -8.71 5.06
CA LEU A 204 -4.24 -7.57 5.30
C LEU A 204 -3.89 -6.33 4.46
N MET A 205 -2.59 -6.11 4.18
CA MET A 205 -2.13 -4.93 3.42
C MET A 205 -2.27 -5.12 1.92
N VAL A 206 -1.96 -6.31 1.39
CA VAL A 206 -2.16 -6.64 -0.03
C VAL A 206 -3.65 -6.61 -0.38
N GLU A 207 -4.53 -7.12 0.50
CA GLU A 207 -5.98 -7.09 0.29
C GLU A 207 -6.55 -5.66 0.28
N ARG A 208 -6.15 -4.80 1.22
CA ARG A 208 -6.57 -3.38 1.24
C ARG A 208 -6.06 -2.59 0.02
N LEU A 209 -4.88 -2.92 -0.46
CA LEU A 209 -4.24 -2.31 -1.63
C LEU A 209 -4.98 -2.68 -2.93
N VAL A 210 -5.28 -3.97 -3.09
CA VAL A 210 -6.09 -4.48 -4.21
C VAL A 210 -7.49 -3.86 -4.19
N GLU A 211 -8.11 -3.74 -3.01
CA GLU A 211 -9.42 -3.11 -2.85
C GLU A 211 -9.42 -1.61 -3.20
N THR A 212 -8.34 -0.90 -2.87
CA THR A 212 -8.18 0.52 -3.23
C THR A 212 -7.97 0.71 -4.73
N LEU A 213 -7.20 -0.18 -5.37
CA LEU A 213 -6.95 -0.12 -6.81
C LEU A 213 -8.19 -0.45 -7.65
N ARG A 214 -9.08 -1.33 -7.16
CA ARG A 214 -10.35 -1.68 -7.83
C ARG A 214 -11.36 -0.54 -7.90
N LYS A 215 -11.23 0.50 -7.06
CA LYS A 215 -12.08 1.70 -7.11
C LYS A 215 -11.79 2.58 -8.34
N PHE A 216 -10.80 2.23 -9.16
CA PHE A 216 -10.45 2.96 -10.39
C PHE A 216 -10.77 2.10 -11.64
N PRO A 217 -11.76 2.48 -12.46
CA PRO A 217 -12.37 1.61 -13.49
C PRO A 217 -11.53 1.32 -14.75
N SER A 218 -10.23 1.61 -14.75
CA SER A 218 -9.37 1.52 -15.96
C SER A 218 -8.13 0.65 -15.78
N PHE A 219 -8.05 -0.16 -14.72
CA PHE A 219 -6.86 -0.95 -14.43
C PHE A 219 -7.05 -2.42 -14.82
N THR A 220 -6.29 -2.88 -15.82
CA THR A 220 -6.16 -4.30 -16.17
C THR A 220 -4.74 -4.72 -15.83
N MET A 221 -4.58 -5.63 -14.88
CA MET A 221 -3.27 -6.10 -14.43
C MET A 221 -2.93 -7.41 -15.15
N THR A 222 -1.86 -7.42 -15.93
CA THR A 222 -1.35 -8.65 -16.58
C THR A 222 -0.28 -9.27 -15.71
N THR A 223 -0.63 -10.31 -14.97
CA THR A 223 0.31 -11.03 -14.10
C THR A 223 1.01 -12.13 -14.92
N THR A 224 2.33 -12.06 -15.04
CA THR A 224 3.15 -13.15 -15.59
C THR A 224 3.90 -13.81 -14.44
N THR A 225 3.56 -15.06 -14.13
CA THR A 225 4.27 -15.88 -13.13
C THR A 225 4.80 -17.14 -13.79
N ASN A 226 6.11 -17.21 -13.98
CA ASN A 226 6.84 -18.44 -14.29
C ASN A 226 7.49 -18.95 -13.02
N THR A 227 6.83 -19.88 -12.33
CA THR A 227 7.50 -20.79 -11.38
C THR A 227 6.68 -22.08 -11.31
N THR A 228 7.27 -23.15 -11.83
CA THR A 228 6.65 -24.48 -11.96
C THR A 228 6.71 -25.21 -10.62
N THR A 229 5.85 -24.82 -9.69
CA THR A 229 5.56 -25.63 -8.50
C THR A 229 4.41 -26.58 -8.86
N ALA A 230 4.53 -27.86 -8.49
CA ALA A 230 3.48 -28.86 -8.72
C ALA A 230 2.12 -28.30 -8.23
N ALA A 231 1.14 -28.27 -9.13
CA ALA A 231 -0.09 -27.54 -8.88
C ALA A 231 -0.88 -28.21 -7.74
N GLN A 232 -1.04 -27.47 -6.65
CA GLN A 232 -1.77 -27.90 -5.47
C GLN A 232 -3.28 -27.88 -5.75
N GLU A 233 -4.04 -28.85 -5.23
CA GLU A 233 -5.50 -28.81 -5.33
C GLU A 233 -6.06 -27.59 -4.58
N CYS A 234 -7.04 -26.92 -5.18
CA CYS A 234 -7.74 -25.83 -4.51
C CYS A 234 -8.52 -26.40 -3.32
N VAL A 235 -8.47 -25.70 -2.18
CA VAL A 235 -9.31 -25.97 -1.02
C VAL A 235 -10.05 -24.69 -0.64
N ASP A 236 -11.29 -24.85 -0.16
CA ASP A 236 -12.01 -23.74 0.46
C ASP A 236 -11.36 -23.38 1.80
N GLY A 237 -11.33 -22.08 2.10
CA GLY A 237 -10.94 -21.57 3.41
C GLY A 237 -11.97 -21.94 4.48
N ALA A 238 -11.60 -21.73 5.75
CA ALA A 238 -12.48 -21.99 6.89
C ALA A 238 -13.75 -21.09 6.92
N SER A 239 -13.77 -20.04 6.10
CA SER A 239 -14.69 -18.90 6.13
C SER A 239 -14.83 -18.33 4.71
N SER A 240 -16.00 -17.76 4.37
CA SER A 240 -16.16 -16.99 3.13
C SER A 240 -15.76 -15.52 3.26
N ASP A 241 -15.49 -15.05 4.48
CA ASP A 241 -15.26 -13.65 4.89
C ASP A 241 -16.41 -12.71 4.51
N VAL A 242 -17.62 -13.26 4.42
CA VAL A 242 -18.86 -12.50 4.27
C VAL A 242 -19.74 -12.78 5.46
N SER A 243 -20.29 -11.74 6.07
CA SER A 243 -21.17 -11.87 7.23
C SER A 243 -22.63 -11.63 6.87
N SER A 244 -23.54 -12.38 7.49
CA SER A 244 -24.98 -12.09 7.50
C SER A 244 -25.49 -12.13 8.94
N GLY A 245 -26.19 -11.06 9.37
CA GLY A 245 -26.68 -10.96 10.75
C GLY A 245 -25.57 -11.02 11.81
N GLY A 246 -24.37 -10.51 11.50
CA GLY A 246 -23.22 -10.51 12.42
C GLY A 246 -22.46 -11.84 12.54
N SER A 247 -22.91 -12.89 11.86
CA SER A 247 -22.22 -14.18 11.81
C SER A 247 -21.50 -14.37 10.49
N MET A 248 -20.26 -14.87 10.53
CA MET A 248 -19.48 -15.18 9.33
C MET A 248 -20.05 -16.42 8.64
N LEU A 249 -20.26 -16.34 7.32
CA LEU A 249 -20.78 -17.43 6.53
C LEU A 249 -19.67 -18.42 6.16
N LYS A 250 -20.01 -19.71 6.14
CA LYS A 250 -19.14 -20.77 5.63
C LYS A 250 -19.19 -20.79 4.10
N CYS A 251 -18.16 -21.34 3.46
CA CYS A 251 -18.14 -21.51 2.01
C CYS A 251 -19.37 -22.25 1.48
N SER A 252 -19.82 -23.30 2.16
CA SER A 252 -21.05 -24.03 1.79
C SER A 252 -22.34 -23.17 1.77
N GLN A 253 -22.36 -22.02 2.44
CA GLN A 253 -23.52 -21.13 2.53
C GLN A 253 -23.51 -20.02 1.47
N VAL A 254 -22.40 -19.82 0.75
CA VAL A 254 -22.22 -18.67 -0.15
C VAL A 254 -22.17 -19.02 -1.64
N LYS A 255 -22.44 -20.28 -2.02
CA LYS A 255 -22.41 -20.75 -3.42
C LYS A 255 -23.22 -19.87 -4.38
N ALA A 256 -24.41 -19.44 -3.97
CA ALA A 256 -25.28 -18.57 -4.77
C ALA A 256 -24.70 -17.15 -5.00
N TYR A 257 -23.70 -16.75 -4.21
CA TYR A 257 -23.11 -15.41 -4.23
C TYR A 257 -21.74 -15.38 -4.93
N CYS A 258 -21.27 -16.49 -5.49
CA CYS A 258 -20.03 -16.57 -6.27
C CYS A 258 -20.01 -15.65 -7.53
N SER A 259 -21.18 -15.17 -7.96
CA SER A 259 -21.37 -14.18 -9.02
C SER A 259 -21.95 -12.85 -8.51
N HIS A 260 -21.97 -12.62 -7.19
CA HIS A 260 -22.48 -11.38 -6.61
C HIS A 260 -21.59 -10.20 -6.99
N ALA A 261 -22.17 -9.08 -7.42
CA ALA A 261 -21.41 -7.92 -7.90
C ALA A 261 -20.43 -7.37 -6.86
N THR A 262 -20.85 -7.30 -5.59
CA THR A 262 -20.05 -6.71 -4.50
C THR A 262 -19.13 -7.71 -3.81
N HIS A 263 -19.53 -8.98 -3.71
CA HIS A 263 -18.87 -9.96 -2.83
C HIS A 263 -18.35 -11.18 -3.57
N GLY A 264 -18.70 -11.35 -4.84
CA GLY A 264 -18.36 -12.56 -5.61
C GLY A 264 -16.86 -12.77 -5.75
N SER A 265 -16.07 -11.70 -5.87
CA SER A 265 -14.60 -11.79 -5.95
C SER A 265 -13.97 -12.28 -4.62
N LEU A 266 -14.44 -11.76 -3.48
CA LEU A 266 -14.01 -12.18 -2.15
C LEU A 266 -14.39 -13.64 -1.90
N ILE A 267 -15.64 -13.99 -2.19
CA ILE A 267 -16.17 -15.35 -2.03
C ILE A 267 -15.40 -16.34 -2.93
N VAL A 268 -15.07 -15.98 -4.17
CA VAL A 268 -14.27 -16.83 -5.07
C VAL A 268 -12.83 -17.00 -4.57
N SER A 269 -12.24 -15.96 -3.98
CA SER A 269 -10.87 -16.03 -3.45
C SER A 269 -10.73 -16.97 -2.25
N ASN A 270 -11.76 -16.99 -1.39
CA ASN A 270 -11.80 -17.76 -0.15
C ASN A 270 -12.48 -19.12 -0.33
N CYS A 271 -13.39 -19.25 -1.29
CA CYS A 271 -14.15 -20.45 -1.55
C CYS A 271 -14.02 -20.90 -3.02
N PRO A 272 -12.80 -21.11 -3.55
CA PRO A 272 -12.58 -21.44 -4.95
C PRO A 272 -13.24 -22.76 -5.37
N VAL A 273 -13.31 -23.75 -4.46
CA VAL A 273 -13.95 -25.04 -4.71
C VAL A 273 -15.46 -24.88 -4.73
N THR A 274 -16.05 -24.23 -3.71
CA THR A 274 -17.50 -23.94 -3.69
C THR A 274 -17.94 -23.18 -4.94
N CYS A 275 -17.12 -22.23 -5.39
CA CYS A 275 -17.45 -21.40 -6.56
C CYS A 275 -17.07 -22.02 -7.89
N HIS A 276 -16.36 -23.15 -7.90
CA HIS A 276 -15.78 -23.76 -9.09
C HIS A 276 -15.06 -22.74 -9.99
N LYS A 277 -14.29 -21.84 -9.38
CA LYS A 277 -13.48 -20.84 -10.09
C LYS A 277 -12.02 -21.00 -9.70
N ALA A 278 -11.19 -21.22 -10.72
CA ALA A 278 -9.76 -21.41 -10.53
C ALA A 278 -9.15 -20.18 -9.88
N LYS A 279 -8.30 -20.40 -8.88
CA LYS A 279 -7.43 -19.39 -8.28
C LYS A 279 -6.02 -19.63 -8.81
N ALA A 280 -5.27 -18.56 -9.07
CA ALA A 280 -3.90 -18.67 -9.55
C ALA A 280 -3.08 -19.55 -8.60
N GLY A 281 -2.42 -20.58 -9.15
CA GLY A 281 -1.57 -21.50 -8.39
C GLY A 281 -2.27 -22.74 -7.82
N CYS A 282 -3.56 -22.96 -8.08
CA CYS A 282 -4.23 -24.21 -7.71
C CYS A 282 -5.09 -24.82 -8.83
N LEU A 283 -5.24 -26.14 -8.82
CA LEU A 283 -6.14 -26.88 -9.70
C LEU A 283 -7.44 -27.17 -8.96
N LEU A 284 -8.58 -26.85 -9.57
CA LEU A 284 -9.87 -27.26 -9.02
C LEU A 284 -9.97 -28.79 -9.07
N PRO A 285 -10.54 -29.43 -8.03
CA PRO A 285 -10.97 -30.82 -8.14
C PRO A 285 -11.86 -30.96 -9.38
N ALA A 286 -11.71 -32.06 -10.13
CA ALA A 286 -12.60 -32.38 -11.24
C ALA A 286 -14.04 -32.30 -10.73
N ALA A 287 -14.78 -31.28 -11.17
CA ALA A 287 -16.11 -31.03 -10.65
C ALA A 287 -16.99 -32.24 -10.99
N THR A 288 -17.57 -32.89 -9.99
CA THR A 288 -18.69 -33.79 -10.19
C THR A 288 -19.82 -32.96 -10.76
N CYS A 289 -20.10 -33.11 -12.06
CA CYS A 289 -21.19 -32.42 -12.73
C CYS A 289 -22.53 -32.96 -12.21
N GLU A 290 -22.98 -32.41 -11.09
CA GLU A 290 -24.25 -32.76 -10.49
C GLU A 290 -25.04 -31.49 -10.16
N ASP A 291 -26.35 -31.61 -10.33
CA ASP A 291 -27.27 -30.57 -9.92
C ASP A 291 -27.36 -30.51 -8.39
N GLY A 292 -27.43 -29.31 -7.84
CA GLY A 292 -27.73 -29.11 -6.43
C GLY A 292 -29.16 -29.55 -6.08
N SER A 293 -29.44 -29.70 -4.79
CA SER A 293 -30.79 -30.03 -4.30
C SER A 293 -31.81 -28.91 -4.54
N THR A 294 -31.36 -27.69 -4.82
CA THR A 294 -32.21 -26.55 -5.22
C THR A 294 -31.56 -25.74 -6.34
N SER A 295 -32.39 -25.01 -7.09
CA SER A 295 -31.97 -24.18 -8.23
C SER A 295 -31.38 -22.81 -7.86
N GLY A 296 -31.40 -22.44 -6.58
CA GLY A 296 -31.06 -21.10 -6.11
C GLY A 296 -32.15 -20.04 -6.36
N VAL A 297 -33.27 -20.38 -7.02
CA VAL A 297 -34.41 -19.46 -7.21
C VAL A 297 -35.68 -19.98 -6.54
N SER A 298 -36.59 -19.06 -6.21
CA SER A 298 -37.87 -19.37 -5.58
C SER A 298 -39.03 -18.68 -6.31
N SER A 299 -40.22 -19.28 -6.22
CA SER A 299 -41.46 -18.70 -6.72
C SER A 299 -42.55 -18.88 -5.66
N GLY A 300 -43.23 -17.79 -5.30
CA GLY A 300 -44.23 -17.80 -4.22
C GLY A 300 -43.66 -18.27 -2.87
N GLY A 301 -42.38 -17.99 -2.58
CA GLY A 301 -41.70 -18.42 -1.35
C GLY A 301 -41.25 -19.89 -1.33
N ARG A 302 -41.49 -20.67 -2.39
CA ARG A 302 -41.03 -22.06 -2.50
C ARG A 302 -39.77 -22.13 -3.38
N ALA A 303 -38.73 -22.78 -2.86
CA ALA A 303 -37.53 -23.06 -3.65
C ALA A 303 -37.87 -23.99 -4.83
N LEU A 304 -37.37 -23.67 -6.02
CA LEU A 304 -37.57 -24.47 -7.21
C LEU A 304 -36.44 -25.50 -7.34
N THR A 305 -36.77 -26.69 -7.84
CA THR A 305 -35.82 -27.76 -8.18
C THR A 305 -35.14 -27.46 -9.52
N CYS A 306 -34.00 -28.11 -9.80
CA CYS A 306 -33.30 -27.94 -11.06
C CYS A 306 -34.17 -28.30 -12.28
N SER A 307 -34.98 -29.35 -12.20
CA SER A 307 -35.89 -29.75 -13.29
C SER A 307 -36.94 -28.68 -13.60
N GLN A 308 -37.46 -27.99 -12.58
CA GLN A 308 -38.46 -26.93 -12.74
C GLN A 308 -37.89 -25.67 -13.42
N VAL A 309 -36.60 -25.40 -13.28
CA VAL A 309 -35.97 -24.18 -13.81
C VAL A 309 -35.25 -24.37 -15.14
N ARG A 310 -35.29 -25.58 -15.73
CA ARG A 310 -34.64 -25.90 -17.01
C ARG A 310 -34.92 -24.89 -18.14
N PRO A 311 -36.16 -24.39 -18.34
CA PRO A 311 -36.43 -23.40 -19.38
C PRO A 311 -35.73 -22.05 -19.15
N TYR A 312 -35.33 -21.78 -17.90
CA TYR A 312 -34.74 -20.52 -17.46
C TYR A 312 -33.21 -20.56 -17.38
N CYS A 313 -32.57 -21.65 -17.84
CA CYS A 313 -31.11 -21.76 -17.90
C CYS A 313 -30.46 -20.63 -18.69
N ASN A 314 -31.18 -20.03 -19.66
CA ASN A 314 -30.72 -18.89 -20.47
C ASN A 314 -31.43 -17.57 -20.12
N HIS A 315 -32.14 -17.51 -19.00
CA HIS A 315 -32.82 -16.29 -18.58
C HIS A 315 -31.80 -15.17 -18.30
N ALA A 316 -32.07 -13.96 -18.79
CA ALA A 316 -31.13 -12.83 -18.70
C ALA A 316 -30.69 -12.54 -17.25
N THR A 317 -31.64 -12.54 -16.31
CA THR A 317 -31.38 -12.21 -14.91
C THR A 317 -30.93 -13.41 -14.06
N SER A 318 -31.59 -14.55 -14.19
CA SER A 318 -31.40 -15.71 -13.28
C SER A 318 -30.58 -16.85 -13.88
N GLY A 319 -30.28 -16.81 -15.19
CA GLY A 319 -29.63 -17.91 -15.89
C GLY A 319 -28.23 -18.24 -15.35
N SER A 320 -27.46 -17.25 -14.91
CA SER A 320 -26.14 -17.47 -14.28
C SER A 320 -26.24 -18.23 -12.95
N LEU A 321 -27.18 -17.83 -12.09
CA LEU A 321 -27.46 -18.48 -10.81
C LEU A 321 -27.98 -19.91 -11.01
N ILE A 322 -28.88 -20.09 -11.97
CA ILE A 322 -29.46 -21.39 -12.31
C ILE A 322 -28.38 -22.32 -12.88
N ARG A 323 -27.53 -21.88 -13.81
CA ARG A 323 -26.43 -22.69 -14.36
C ARG A 323 -25.39 -23.06 -13.30
N GLY A 324 -25.13 -22.19 -12.32
CA GLY A 324 -24.23 -22.50 -11.21
C GLY A 324 -24.80 -23.52 -10.21
N SER A 325 -26.12 -23.54 -10.03
CA SER A 325 -26.80 -24.47 -9.11
C SER A 325 -27.21 -25.78 -9.80
N CYS A 326 -27.47 -25.74 -11.11
CA CYS A 326 -27.99 -26.83 -11.91
C CYS A 326 -27.18 -27.05 -13.21
N PRO A 327 -25.86 -27.30 -13.09
CA PRO A 327 -24.99 -27.38 -14.26
C PRO A 327 -25.33 -28.56 -15.18
N LYS A 328 -25.85 -29.67 -14.64
CA LYS A 328 -26.26 -30.83 -15.43
C LYS A 328 -27.59 -30.57 -16.14
N THR A 329 -28.60 -30.05 -15.45
CA THR A 329 -29.88 -29.70 -16.07
C THR A 329 -29.72 -28.65 -17.18
N CYS A 330 -28.80 -27.70 -17.01
CA CYS A 330 -28.55 -26.66 -17.99
C CYS A 330 -27.55 -27.00 -19.09
N GLY A 331 -26.99 -28.22 -19.09
CA GLY A 331 -25.97 -28.61 -20.07
C GLY A 331 -24.70 -27.77 -20.00
N ALA A 332 -24.38 -27.23 -18.82
CA ALA A 332 -23.17 -26.44 -18.58
C ALA A 332 -21.92 -27.32 -18.37
N CYS A 333 -22.10 -28.64 -18.36
CA CYS A 333 -21.02 -29.61 -18.28
C CYS A 333 -20.74 -30.17 -19.67
N SER A 334 -19.48 -30.07 -20.09
CA SER A 334 -18.91 -30.71 -21.28
C SER A 334 -17.62 -31.43 -20.90
#